data_AF-A0A6G4AV92-F1
#
_entry.id   AF-A0A6G4AV92-F1
#
_cell.length_a   1.000
_cell.length_b   1.000
_cell.length_c   1.000
_cell.angle_alpha   90.00
_cell.angle_beta   90.00
_cell.angle_gamma   90.00
#
_symmetry.space_group_name_H-M   'P 1'
#
loop_
_entity.id
_entity.type
_entity.pdbx_description
1 polymer ?
#
loop_
_entity_poly.entity_id
_entity_poly.type
_entity_poly.pdbx_seq_one_letter_code
_entity_poly.pdbx_strand_id
1 'polypeptide(L)'
;MSIQPVESSQYLTANREWLASLHGTDQTDTITLDLPLFTEGVHYQCGDGCDPYGRVFSGVPVGKVSESGLYGPYDPEAHCGRQVLRGFVIAEAPFAPGQTRVPAALLWHGAVKASKVPGGIDLSQLTWHPRAALIRFV
;
A
#
# COMPACT_ATOMS: atom_id res chain seq x y z
N MET A 1 -4.17 -28.30 35.69
CA MET A 1 -3.36 -27.36 34.88
C MET A 1 -4.11 -26.04 34.83
N SER A 2 -3.54 -24.97 35.38
CA SER A 2 -4.10 -23.63 35.20
C SER A 2 -3.62 -23.11 33.85
N ILE A 3 -4.54 -22.83 32.92
CA ILE A 3 -4.22 -22.18 31.67
C ILE A 3 -4.17 -20.67 31.97
N GLN A 4 -2.98 -20.10 32.05
CA GLN A 4 -2.84 -18.66 32.20
C GLN A 4 -2.78 -18.03 30.80
N PRO A 5 -3.61 -17.02 30.50
CA PRO A 5 -3.48 -16.25 29.28
C PRO A 5 -2.14 -15.52 29.30
N VAL A 6 -1.39 -15.60 28.20
CA VAL A 6 -0.17 -14.82 27.98
C VAL A 6 -0.51 -13.81 26.90
N GLU A 7 -0.20 -12.54 27.16
CA GLU A 7 -0.36 -11.45 26.20
C GLU A 7 1.04 -10.97 25.80
N SER A 8 1.24 -10.72 24.51
CA SER A 8 2.45 -10.13 23.96
C SER A 8 2.07 -8.93 23.09
N SER A 9 2.84 -7.85 23.20
CA SER A 9 2.73 -6.68 22.34
C SER A 9 4.05 -6.43 21.62
N GLN A 10 3.96 -5.99 20.36
CA GLN A 10 5.11 -5.56 19.57
C GLN A 10 4.87 -4.15 19.03
N TYR A 11 5.95 -3.38 18.89
CA TYR A 11 5.94 -2.05 18.30
C TYR A 11 6.80 -2.07 17.05
N LEU A 12 6.16 -1.93 15.89
CA LEU A 12 6.82 -1.83 14.60
C LEU A 12 6.74 -0.37 14.12
N THR A 13 7.84 0.15 13.59
CA THR A 13 7.84 1.45 12.93
C THR A 13 7.66 1.23 11.44
N ALA A 14 6.58 1.75 10.88
CA ALA A 14 6.36 1.72 9.43
C ALA A 14 7.54 2.38 8.72
N ASN A 15 8.14 1.69 7.75
CA ASN A 15 9.17 2.28 6.92
C ASN A 15 8.56 3.38 6.03
N ARG A 16 8.96 4.64 6.29
CA ARG A 16 8.49 5.83 5.56
C ARG A 16 9.60 6.54 4.79
N GLU A 17 10.71 5.87 4.49
CA GLU A 17 11.81 6.46 3.70
C GLU A 17 11.38 6.91 2.29
N TRP A 18 10.28 6.35 1.77
CA TRP A 18 9.64 6.74 0.52
C TRP A 18 8.96 8.11 0.58
N LEU A 19 8.56 8.58 1.77
CA LEU A 19 7.83 9.82 1.94
C LEU A 19 8.80 11.00 1.97
N ALA A 20 8.85 11.78 0.89
CA ALA A 20 9.78 12.90 0.78
C ALA A 20 9.25 14.20 1.41
N SER A 21 7.94 14.31 1.64
CA SER A 21 7.29 15.48 2.24
C SER A 21 6.05 15.08 3.03
N LEU A 22 5.72 15.86 4.07
CA LEU A 22 4.48 15.71 4.83
C LEU A 22 3.25 16.32 4.13
N HIS A 23 3.44 16.99 2.99
CA HIS A 23 2.34 17.58 2.24
C HIS A 23 1.38 16.51 1.73
N GLY A 24 0.08 16.72 1.96
CA GLY A 24 -1.00 15.82 1.53
C GLY A 24 -1.27 14.66 2.49
N THR A 25 -0.46 14.49 3.54
CA THR A 25 -0.69 13.44 4.55
C THR A 25 -1.94 13.68 5.41
N ASP A 26 -2.44 14.91 5.45
CA ASP A 26 -3.68 15.31 6.12
C ASP A 26 -4.93 15.18 5.23
N GLN A 27 -4.75 14.97 3.92
CA GLN A 27 -5.81 14.89 2.91
C GLN A 27 -5.72 13.57 2.15
N THR A 28 -5.83 12.45 2.87
CA THR A 28 -5.77 11.11 2.28
C THR A 28 -7.14 10.57 1.91
N ASP A 29 -7.22 9.79 0.83
CA ASP A 29 -8.46 9.12 0.45
C ASP A 29 -8.56 7.73 1.09
N THR A 30 -9.75 7.38 1.57
CA THR A 30 -10.03 6.02 2.06
C THR A 30 -10.23 5.08 0.88
N ILE A 31 -9.45 4.00 0.84
CA ILE A 31 -9.50 2.99 -0.22
C ILE A 31 -9.62 1.58 0.35
N THR A 32 -9.98 0.63 -0.51
CA THR A 32 -9.95 -0.80 -0.20
C THR A 32 -9.02 -1.50 -1.17
N LEU A 33 -8.00 -2.15 -0.62
CA LEU A 33 -7.03 -2.96 -1.35
C LEU A 33 -7.60 -4.36 -1.62
N ASP A 34 -7.30 -4.89 -2.80
CA ASP A 34 -7.59 -6.26 -3.21
C ASP A 34 -6.35 -7.11 -3.00
N LEU A 35 -6.22 -7.70 -1.79
CA LEU A 35 -5.01 -8.38 -1.34
C LEU A 35 -4.52 -9.50 -2.29
N PRO A 36 -5.40 -10.31 -2.93
CA PRO A 36 -4.99 -11.31 -3.93
C PRO A 36 -4.22 -10.77 -5.13
N LEU A 37 -4.33 -9.48 -5.46
CA LEU A 37 -3.54 -8.86 -6.53
C LEU A 37 -2.13 -8.47 -6.09
N PHE A 38 -1.86 -8.45 -4.78
CA PHE A 38 -0.55 -8.11 -4.24
C PHE A 38 0.34 -9.35 -4.12
N THR A 39 1.63 -9.12 -3.93
CA THR A 39 2.65 -10.17 -3.86
C THR A 39 3.31 -10.09 -2.49
N GLU A 40 3.31 -11.22 -1.79
CA GLU A 40 3.97 -11.33 -0.49
C GLU A 40 5.49 -11.13 -0.62
N GLY A 41 6.10 -10.49 0.38
CA GLY A 41 7.51 -10.13 0.41
C GLY A 41 7.85 -8.86 -0.38
N VAL A 42 6.97 -8.44 -1.30
CA VAL A 42 7.13 -7.22 -2.11
C VAL A 42 6.23 -6.10 -1.60
N HIS A 43 4.93 -6.40 -1.48
CA HIS A 43 3.91 -5.41 -1.14
C HIS A 43 3.34 -5.60 0.26
N TYR A 44 3.33 -6.83 0.76
CA TYR A 44 2.83 -7.17 2.07
C TYR A 44 3.62 -8.34 2.66
N GLN A 45 3.47 -8.55 3.96
CA GLN A 45 4.00 -9.71 4.66
C GLN A 45 2.87 -10.37 5.45
N CYS A 46 2.72 -11.70 5.36
CA CYS A 46 1.81 -12.42 6.24
C CYS A 46 2.34 -12.45 7.68
N GLY A 47 1.42 -12.64 8.62
CA GLY A 47 1.78 -13.00 9.98
C GLY A 47 2.56 -14.31 10.04
N ASP A 48 3.47 -14.41 11.00
CA ASP A 48 4.33 -15.56 11.26
C ASP A 48 4.25 -15.92 12.75
N GLY A 49 4.37 -17.21 13.07
CA GLY A 49 4.49 -17.68 14.45
C GLY A 49 3.41 -17.15 15.40
N CYS A 50 3.82 -16.31 16.35
CA CYS A 50 2.96 -15.70 17.38
C CYS A 50 2.27 -14.40 16.93
N ASP A 51 2.57 -13.89 15.73
CA ASP A 51 1.95 -12.69 15.15
C ASP A 51 0.96 -13.13 14.05
N PRO A 52 -0.34 -13.27 14.37
CA PRO A 52 -1.30 -13.80 13.41
C PRO A 52 -1.65 -12.79 12.31
N TYR A 53 -1.37 -11.50 12.49
CA TYR A 53 -1.77 -10.47 11.54
C TYR A 53 -0.69 -10.21 10.49
N GLY A 54 -1.11 -10.17 9.23
CA GLY A 54 -0.27 -9.67 8.15
C GLY A 54 -0.35 -8.14 8.05
N ARG A 55 0.56 -7.55 7.29
CA ARG A 55 0.57 -6.10 7.02
C ARG A 55 0.93 -5.79 5.58
N VAL A 56 0.21 -4.85 4.98
CA VAL A 56 0.60 -4.21 3.73
C VAL A 56 1.61 -3.11 4.04
N PHE A 57 2.71 -3.05 3.31
CA PHE A 57 3.76 -2.07 3.54
C PHE A 57 3.28 -0.64 3.20
N SER A 58 3.81 0.33 3.95
CA SER A 58 3.65 1.75 3.61
C SER A 58 4.47 2.09 2.37
N GLY A 59 3.91 2.91 1.49
CA GLY A 59 4.56 3.37 0.26
C GLY A 59 4.31 2.47 -0.95
N VAL A 60 3.47 1.45 -0.85
CA VAL A 60 3.12 0.62 -2.01
C VAL A 60 2.36 1.46 -3.05
N PRO A 61 2.81 1.48 -4.32
CA PRO A 61 2.12 2.20 -5.39
C PRO A 61 0.88 1.43 -5.82
N VAL A 62 -0.26 2.12 -5.94
CA VAL A 62 -1.54 1.47 -6.26
C VAL A 62 -2.23 2.07 -7.48
N GLY A 63 -2.95 1.20 -8.19
CA GLY A 63 -3.87 1.54 -9.27
C GLY A 63 -5.28 1.04 -8.94
N LYS A 64 -6.30 1.67 -9.53
CA LYS A 64 -7.70 1.28 -9.32
C LYS A 64 -8.14 0.31 -10.41
N VAL A 65 -8.67 -0.83 -10.01
CA VAL A 65 -9.31 -1.79 -10.91
C VAL A 65 -10.66 -1.21 -11.36
N SER A 66 -10.85 -1.05 -12.66
CA SER A 66 -12.03 -0.40 -13.24
C SER A 66 -13.33 -1.13 -12.95
N GLU A 67 -13.30 -2.47 -12.95
CA GLU A 67 -14.48 -3.32 -12.77
C GLU A 67 -14.92 -3.42 -11.31
N SER A 68 -14.00 -3.76 -10.40
CA SER A 68 -14.32 -3.95 -8.98
C SER A 68 -14.33 -2.65 -8.18
N GLY A 69 -13.67 -1.61 -8.69
CA GLY A 69 -13.42 -0.37 -7.95
C GLY A 69 -12.42 -0.52 -6.80
N LEU A 70 -11.84 -1.71 -6.61
CA LEU A 70 -10.82 -1.99 -5.62
C LEU A 70 -9.43 -1.56 -6.12
N TYR A 71 -8.46 -1.51 -5.21
CA TYR A 71 -7.10 -1.08 -5.50
C TYR A 71 -6.13 -2.25 -5.47
N GLY A 72 -5.33 -2.38 -6.53
CA GLY A 72 -4.23 -3.33 -6.62
C GLY A 72 -2.89 -2.61 -6.80
N PRO A 73 -1.77 -3.34 -6.86
CA PRO A 73 -0.48 -2.73 -7.15
C PRO A 73 -0.51 -2.06 -8.52
N TYR A 74 0.16 -0.92 -8.62
CA TYR A 74 0.37 -0.23 -9.89
C TYR A 74 1.11 -1.13 -10.87
N ASP A 75 0.60 -1.21 -12.10
CA ASP A 75 1.11 -2.11 -13.13
C ASP A 75 0.84 -1.48 -14.50
N PRO A 76 1.87 -0.91 -15.16
CA PRO A 76 1.71 -0.21 -16.44
C PRO A 76 1.27 -1.14 -17.57
N GLU A 77 1.55 -2.45 -17.47
CA GLU A 77 1.21 -3.46 -18.47
C GLU A 77 -0.17 -4.10 -18.22
N ALA A 78 -0.83 -3.78 -17.10
CA ALA A 78 -2.19 -4.26 -16.84
C ALA A 78 -3.16 -3.77 -17.92
N HIS A 79 -4.35 -4.39 -18.00
CA HIS A 79 -5.45 -3.90 -18.85
C HIS A 79 -6.74 -3.61 -18.06
N CYS A 80 -6.69 -3.72 -16.73
CA CYS A 80 -7.84 -3.59 -15.84
C CYS A 80 -7.96 -2.23 -15.13
N GLY A 81 -7.25 -1.20 -15.60
CA GLY A 81 -7.26 0.16 -15.01
C GLY A 81 -6.12 0.44 -14.02
N ARG A 82 -5.36 -0.59 -13.63
CA ARG A 82 -4.17 -0.46 -12.75
C ARG A 82 -2.95 0.19 -13.42
N GLN A 83 -3.02 0.48 -14.73
CA GLN A 83 -1.97 1.21 -15.46
C GLN A 83 -1.86 2.67 -15.07
N VAL A 84 -2.84 3.18 -14.33
CA VAL A 84 -2.83 4.56 -13.87
C VAL A 84 -2.51 4.59 -12.37
N LEU A 85 -1.40 5.23 -12.03
CA LEU A 85 -1.00 5.44 -10.64
C LEU A 85 -2.03 6.35 -9.96
N ARG A 86 -2.72 5.79 -8.96
CA ARG A 86 -3.69 6.53 -8.13
C ARG A 86 -3.05 7.12 -6.88
N GLY A 87 -1.94 6.57 -6.42
CA GLY A 87 -1.19 7.09 -5.29
C GLY A 87 -0.43 6.00 -4.55
N PHE A 88 -0.12 6.29 -3.29
CA PHE A 88 0.67 5.42 -2.42
C PHE A 88 -0.07 5.11 -1.12
N VAL A 89 0.06 3.90 -0.60
CA VAL A 89 -0.49 3.53 0.71
C VAL A 89 0.28 4.26 1.81
N ILE A 90 -0.35 5.21 2.51
CA ILE A 90 0.38 6.12 3.41
C ILE A 90 0.85 5.46 4.72
N ALA A 91 0.03 4.56 5.28
CA ALA A 91 0.29 3.86 6.53
C ALA A 91 0.23 2.36 6.30
N GLU A 92 1.03 1.60 7.04
CA GLU A 92 0.92 0.15 7.02
C GLU A 92 -0.50 -0.27 7.41
N ALA A 93 -1.09 -1.15 6.61
CA ALA A 93 -2.45 -1.60 6.82
C ALA A 93 -2.42 -3.06 7.33
N PRO A 94 -2.79 -3.31 8.60
CA PRO A 94 -2.85 -4.66 9.12
C PRO A 94 -4.06 -5.40 8.54
N PHE A 95 -3.94 -6.72 8.38
CA PHE A 95 -5.01 -7.59 7.92
C PHE A 95 -5.00 -8.92 8.65
N ALA A 96 -6.19 -9.50 8.85
CA ALA A 96 -6.33 -10.81 9.47
C ALA A 96 -6.04 -11.95 8.45
N PRO A 97 -5.60 -13.14 8.90
CA PRO A 97 -5.45 -14.29 8.02
C PRO A 97 -6.72 -14.59 7.21
N GLY A 98 -6.56 -14.81 5.91
CA GLY A 98 -7.67 -15.08 4.99
C GLY A 98 -8.48 -13.84 4.57
N GLN A 99 -8.16 -12.65 5.07
CA GLN A 99 -8.79 -11.41 4.64
C GLN A 99 -8.34 -11.05 3.22
N THR A 100 -9.29 -10.91 2.30
CA THR A 100 -9.02 -10.56 0.90
C THR A 100 -9.12 -9.07 0.62
N ARG A 101 -9.81 -8.31 1.48
CA ARG A 101 -10.02 -6.87 1.32
C ARG A 101 -9.48 -6.10 2.50
N VAL A 102 -8.52 -5.21 2.26
CA VAL A 102 -7.82 -4.48 3.32
C VAL A 102 -8.13 -2.98 3.20
N PRO A 103 -8.73 -2.34 4.22
CA PRO A 103 -8.90 -0.89 4.22
C PRO A 103 -7.54 -0.20 4.35
N ALA A 104 -7.30 0.83 3.55
CA ALA A 104 -6.06 1.60 3.58
C ALA A 104 -6.33 3.08 3.28
N ALA A 105 -5.37 3.93 3.63
CA ALA A 105 -5.37 5.35 3.28
C ALA A 105 -4.40 5.62 2.13
N LEU A 106 -4.87 6.39 1.15
CA LEU A 106 -4.16 6.72 -0.08
C LEU A 106 -3.62 8.14 -0.03
N LEU A 107 -2.31 8.28 -0.20
CA LEU A 107 -1.67 9.54 -0.54
C LEU A 107 -1.78 9.78 -2.05
N TRP A 108 -2.65 10.70 -2.45
CA TRP A 108 -2.88 11.04 -3.86
C TRP A 108 -2.13 12.29 -4.32
N HIS A 109 -1.58 13.10 -3.41
CA HIS A 109 -0.73 14.25 -3.74
C HIS A 109 0.38 14.46 -2.72
N GLY A 110 1.47 15.12 -3.12
CA GLY A 110 2.65 15.31 -2.29
C GLY A 110 3.96 15.04 -3.02
N ALA A 111 4.98 14.60 -2.28
CA ALA A 111 6.28 14.24 -2.85
C ALA A 111 6.76 12.87 -2.36
N VAL A 112 7.33 12.07 -3.28
CA VAL A 112 7.76 10.68 -3.05
C VAL A 112 9.17 10.46 -3.57
N LYS A 113 10.00 9.76 -2.78
CA LYS A 113 11.32 9.32 -3.18
C LYS A 113 11.22 7.99 -3.93
N ALA A 114 11.38 8.02 -5.26
CA ALA A 114 11.11 6.87 -6.12
C ALA A 114 12.00 5.66 -5.78
N SER A 115 13.26 5.90 -5.40
CA SER A 115 14.24 4.85 -5.06
C SER A 115 13.94 4.10 -3.76
N LYS A 116 12.97 4.55 -2.96
CA LYS A 116 12.60 3.96 -1.67
C LYS A 116 11.18 3.37 -1.67
N VAL A 117 10.50 3.39 -2.82
CA VAL A 117 9.16 2.81 -2.98
C VAL A 117 9.25 1.29 -2.90
N PRO A 118 8.49 0.63 -1.99
CA PRO A 118 8.37 -0.83 -1.97
C PRO A 118 7.81 -1.37 -3.29
N GLY A 119 8.42 -2.43 -3.82
CA GLY A 119 8.10 -2.98 -5.14
C GLY A 119 8.71 -2.20 -6.32
N GLY A 120 9.32 -1.05 -6.06
CA GLY A 120 9.90 -0.19 -7.09
C GLY A 120 8.85 0.54 -7.92
N ILE A 121 9.30 1.54 -8.66
CA ILE A 121 8.47 2.25 -9.63
C ILE A 121 9.36 2.76 -10.77
N ASP A 122 8.98 2.44 -12.01
CA ASP A 122 9.63 3.01 -13.19
C ASP A 122 8.93 4.31 -13.58
N LEU A 123 9.61 5.43 -13.37
CA LEU A 123 9.07 6.75 -13.67
C LEU A 123 8.89 6.99 -15.17
N SER A 124 9.58 6.25 -16.04
CA SER A 124 9.47 6.39 -17.49
C SER A 124 8.16 5.84 -18.04
N GLN A 125 7.50 4.93 -17.32
CA GLN A 125 6.22 4.33 -17.69
C GLN A 125 5.01 5.10 -17.14
N LEU A 126 5.24 6.14 -16.35
CA LEU A 126 4.17 6.97 -15.81
C LEU A 126 3.49 7.77 -16.93
N THR A 127 2.22 7.48 -17.13
CA THR A 127 1.39 8.18 -18.12
C THR A 127 0.48 9.18 -17.42
N TRP A 128 0.38 10.38 -17.97
CA TRP A 128 -0.57 11.38 -17.48
C TRP A 128 -2.01 10.87 -17.58
N HIS A 129 -2.82 11.15 -16.55
CA HIS A 129 -4.24 10.85 -16.57
C HIS A 129 -4.97 11.86 -15.65
N PRO A 130 -6.20 12.32 -15.99
CA PRO A 130 -6.94 13.31 -15.19
C PRO A 130 -7.22 12.89 -13.75
N ARG A 131 -7.21 11.57 -13.50
CA ARG A 131 -7.43 10.94 -12.19
C ARG A 131 -6.17 10.29 -11.62
N ALA A 132 -4.99 10.57 -12.18
CA ALA A 132 -3.73 10.09 -11.62
C ALA A 132 -3.38 10.86 -10.33
N ALA A 133 -2.45 10.31 -9.57
CA ALA A 133 -1.88 10.98 -8.41
C ALA A 133 -1.12 12.26 -8.83
N LEU A 134 -1.21 13.31 -8.02
CA LEU A 134 -0.45 14.55 -8.17
C LEU A 134 0.82 14.50 -7.31
N ILE A 135 1.73 13.60 -7.68
CA ILE A 135 2.94 13.33 -6.91
C ILE A 135 4.16 13.87 -7.63
N ARG A 136 4.99 14.63 -6.90
CA ARG A 136 6.34 14.99 -7.33
C ARG A 136 7.33 13.89 -6.92
N PHE A 137 8.05 13.34 -7.89
CA PHE A 137 9.12 12.37 -7.61
C PHE A 137 10.45 13.08 -7.35
N VAL A 138 11.22 12.57 -6.38
CA VAL A 138 12.58 13.00 -6.01
C VAL A 138 13.54 11.83 -5.86
#